data_AF-A0A656JQ26-F1
#
_entry.id   AF-A0A656JQ26-F1
#
_cell.length_a   1.000
_cell.length_b   1.000
_cell.length_c   1.000
_cell.angle_alpha   90.00
_cell.angle_beta   90.00
_cell.angle_gamma   90.00
#
_symmetry.space_group_name_H-M   'P 1'
#
loop_
_entity.id
_entity.type
_entity.pdbx_description
1 polymer ?
#
loop_
_entity_poly.entity_id
_entity_poly.type
_entity_poly.pdbx_seq_one_letter_code
_entity_poly.pdbx_strand_id
1 'polypeptide(L)'
;MNTAALREQIQRAHQHEAETGHLLQQLEQKLPHLHPAIHLPDVDAREVLTRFVTAYIDLVPDLLDVAHEVAVEAGIEGQIKPVLKIAEHFFAAPPPVMAGHEGL
;
A
#
# COMPACT_ATOMS: atom_id res chain seq x y z
N MET A 1 -12.90 12.73 -0.69
CA MET A 1 -11.54 12.67 -1.26
C MET A 1 -11.68 12.17 -2.70
N ASN A 2 -10.68 12.34 -3.55
CA ASN A 2 -10.68 11.71 -4.88
C ASN A 2 -9.45 10.81 -4.99
N THR A 3 -9.62 9.53 -4.68
CA THR A 3 -8.55 8.52 -4.71
C THR A 3 -8.31 7.93 -6.10
N ALA A 4 -8.94 8.45 -7.16
CA ALA A 4 -8.82 7.89 -8.51
C ALA A 4 -7.37 7.86 -9.02
N ALA A 5 -6.61 8.94 -8.80
CA ALA A 5 -5.20 9.00 -9.19
C ALA A 5 -4.34 7.96 -8.45
N LEU A 6 -4.65 7.73 -7.16
CA LEU A 6 -3.99 6.71 -6.36
C LEU A 6 -4.28 5.30 -6.89
N ARG A 7 -5.54 5.00 -7.20
CA ARG A 7 -5.94 3.72 -7.78
C ARG A 7 -5.24 3.46 -9.12
N GLU A 8 -5.13 4.47 -9.97
CA GLU A 8 -4.38 4.37 -11.23
C GLU A 8 -2.88 4.13 -11.01
N GLN A 9 -2.28 4.74 -9.99
CA GLN A 9 -0.88 4.52 -9.65
C GLN A 9 -0.64 3.11 -9.12
N ILE A 10 -1.51 2.60 -8.24
CA ILE A 10 -1.45 1.22 -7.74
C ILE A 10 -1.61 0.23 -8.91
N GLN A 11 -2.52 0.49 -9.84
CA GLN A 11 -2.70 -0.36 -11.02
C GLN A 11 -1.44 -0.42 -11.89
N ARG A 12 -0.74 0.71 -12.09
CA ARG A 12 0.54 0.75 -12.79
C ARG A 12 1.63 -0.04 -12.04
N ALA A 13 1.65 0.05 -10.72
CA ALA A 13 2.59 -0.72 -9.90
C ALA A 13 2.35 -2.24 -10.01
N HIS A 14 1.09 -2.69 -10.05
CA HIS A 14 0.76 -4.09 -10.32
C HIS A 14 1.19 -4.57 -11.70
N GLN A 15 1.00 -3.74 -12.73
CA GLN A 15 1.47 -4.07 -14.09
C GLN A 15 2.99 -4.22 -14.12
N HIS A 16 3.72 -3.30 -13.48
CA HIS A 16 5.18 -3.39 -13.36
C HIS A 16 5.62 -4.65 -12.60
N GLU A 17 4.94 -5.01 -11.51
CA GLU A 17 5.25 -6.23 -10.77
C GLU A 17 4.97 -7.49 -11.58
N ALA A 18 3.88 -7.53 -12.34
CA ALA A 18 3.58 -8.66 -13.22
C ALA A 18 4.65 -8.88 -14.30
N GLU A 19 5.35 -7.82 -14.71
CA GLU A 19 6.43 -7.87 -15.70
C GLU A 19 7.79 -8.20 -15.07
N THR A 20 8.07 -7.70 -13.86
CA THR A 20 9.42 -7.76 -13.25
C THR A 20 9.58 -8.79 -12.14
N GLY A 21 8.52 -9.10 -11.39
CA GLY A 21 8.58 -9.97 -10.21
C GLY A 21 9.44 -9.42 -9.06
N HIS A 22 9.66 -8.11 -9.04
CA HIS A 22 10.60 -7.45 -8.13
C HIS A 22 10.12 -7.50 -6.67
N LEU A 23 8.84 -7.23 -6.41
CA LEU A 23 8.24 -7.34 -5.08
C LEU A 23 8.36 -8.77 -4.57
N LEU A 24 8.02 -9.78 -5.39
CA LEU A 24 8.15 -11.17 -4.99
C LEU A 24 9.57 -11.51 -4.54
N GLN A 25 10.58 -11.10 -5.33
CA GLN A 25 11.99 -11.32 -4.99
C GLN A 25 12.41 -10.59 -3.70
N GLN A 26 11.93 -9.37 -3.49
CA GLN A 26 12.21 -8.63 -2.26
C GLN A 26 11.57 -9.30 -1.04
N LEU A 27 10.32 -9.74 -1.14
CA LEU A 27 9.62 -10.41 -0.05
C LEU A 27 10.28 -11.74 0.32
N GLU A 28 10.77 -12.50 -0.66
CA GLU A 28 11.57 -13.71 -0.41
C GLU A 28 12.83 -13.43 0.43
N GLN A 29 13.53 -12.32 0.15
CA GLN A 29 14.72 -11.92 0.93
C GLN A 29 14.37 -11.46 2.36
N LYS A 30 13.17 -10.90 2.54
CA LYS A 30 12.67 -10.45 3.84
C LYS A 30 12.07 -11.57 4.68
N LEU A 31 11.58 -12.64 4.05
CA LEU A 31 10.91 -13.76 4.72
C LEU A 31 11.68 -14.34 5.92
N PRO A 32 13.01 -14.60 5.85
CA PRO A 32 13.78 -15.13 6.98
C PRO A 32 13.99 -14.13 8.12
N HIS A 33 13.75 -12.84 7.85
CA HIS A 33 13.97 -11.73 8.77
C HIS A 33 12.67 -11.20 9.39
N LEU A 34 11.55 -11.91 9.18
CA LEU A 34 10.28 -11.56 9.79
C LEU A 34 10.37 -11.61 11.32
N HIS A 35 9.67 -10.68 11.96
CA HIS A 35 9.60 -10.66 13.41
C HIS A 35 8.97 -11.97 13.93
N PRO A 36 9.47 -12.58 15.03
CA PRO A 36 9.00 -13.89 15.50
C PRO A 36 7.49 -13.97 15.82
N ALA A 37 6.84 -12.83 16.09
CA ALA A 37 5.40 -12.76 16.32
C ALA A 37 4.55 -12.88 15.04
N ILE A 38 5.17 -12.78 13.86
CA ILE A 38 4.50 -12.93 12.56
C ILE A 38 4.61 -14.39 12.15
N HIS A 39 3.53 -15.14 12.32
CA HIS A 39 3.48 -16.53 11.92
C HIS A 39 2.91 -16.63 10.49
N LEU A 40 3.68 -17.26 9.61
CA LEU A 40 3.22 -17.64 8.28
C LEU A 40 2.97 -19.16 8.24
N PRO A 41 2.11 -19.64 7.33
CA PRO A 41 1.91 -21.08 7.15
C PRO A 41 3.19 -21.77 6.68
N ASP A 42 3.40 -23.03 7.08
CA ASP A 42 4.58 -23.81 6.69
C ASP A 42 4.63 -24.10 5.17
N VAL A 43 3.48 -24.03 4.50
CA VAL A 43 3.31 -24.23 3.06
C VAL A 43 2.92 -22.90 2.43
N ASP A 44 3.56 -22.53 1.32
CA ASP A 44 3.27 -21.32 0.54
C ASP A 44 3.45 -19.99 1.29
N ALA A 45 4.29 -19.95 2.34
CA ALA A 45 4.58 -18.75 3.13
C ALA A 45 4.88 -17.50 2.27
N ARG A 46 5.64 -17.69 1.20
CA ARG A 46 5.96 -16.65 0.21
C ARG A 46 4.71 -16.09 -0.44
N GLU A 47 3.88 -16.96 -1.01
CA GLU A 47 2.68 -16.55 -1.75
C GLU A 47 1.67 -15.88 -0.81
N VAL A 48 1.55 -16.39 0.42
CA VAL A 48 0.72 -15.78 1.46
C VAL A 48 1.19 -14.37 1.79
N LEU A 49 2.50 -14.16 1.97
CA LEU A 49 3.07 -12.84 2.24
C LEU A 49 2.87 -11.88 1.07
N THR A 50 3.12 -12.33 -0.17
CA THR A 50 2.89 -11.52 -1.37
C THR A 50 1.43 -11.11 -1.47
N ARG A 51 0.50 -12.06 -1.34
CA ARG A 51 -0.94 -11.77 -1.38
C ARG A 51 -1.37 -10.81 -0.27
N PHE A 52 -0.80 -10.94 0.92
CA PHE A 52 -1.06 -10.01 2.02
C PHE A 52 -0.63 -8.58 1.68
N VAL A 53 0.59 -8.40 1.17
CA VAL A 53 1.12 -7.06 0.82
C VAL A 53 0.32 -6.44 -0.33
N THR A 54 0.04 -7.21 -1.38
CA THR A 54 -0.83 -6.79 -2.50
C THR A 54 -2.20 -6.34 -2.00
N ALA A 55 -2.88 -7.18 -1.22
CA ALA A 55 -4.21 -6.86 -0.70
C ALA A 55 -4.21 -5.64 0.23
N TYR A 56 -3.14 -5.46 1.01
CA TYR A 56 -2.99 -4.28 1.87
C TYR A 56 -2.88 -3.00 1.04
N ILE A 57 -2.08 -3.00 -0.02
CA ILE A 57 -1.89 -1.84 -0.90
C ILE A 57 -3.19 -1.52 -1.65
N ASP A 58 -3.89 -2.54 -2.15
CA ASP A 58 -5.19 -2.40 -2.82
C ASP A 58 -6.28 -1.83 -1.93
N LEU A 59 -6.21 -2.08 -0.62
CA LEU A 59 -7.17 -1.59 0.36
C LEU A 59 -6.99 -0.10 0.68
N VAL A 60 -5.77 0.46 0.53
CA VAL A 60 -5.46 1.83 0.97
C VAL A 60 -6.43 2.89 0.39
N PRO A 61 -6.74 2.91 -0.93
CA PRO A 61 -7.67 3.87 -1.48
C PRO A 61 -9.04 3.82 -0.82
N ASP A 62 -9.59 2.62 -0.61
CA ASP A 62 -10.89 2.43 0.02
C ASP A 62 -10.85 2.91 1.48
N LEU A 63 -9.76 2.63 2.20
CA LEU A 63 -9.57 3.10 3.57
C LEU A 63 -9.57 4.64 3.66
N LEU A 64 -8.91 5.31 2.70
CA LEU A 64 -8.88 6.78 2.64
C LEU A 64 -10.24 7.38 2.32
N ASP A 65 -11.00 6.75 1.43
CA ASP A 65 -12.37 7.18 1.09
C ASP A 65 -13.29 7.03 2.31
N VAL A 66 -13.28 5.86 2.96
CA VAL A 66 -14.07 5.59 4.18
C VAL A 66 -13.66 6.53 5.32
N ALA A 67 -12.36 6.74 5.55
CA ALA A 67 -11.90 7.65 6.60
C ALA A 67 -12.36 9.09 6.36
N HIS A 68 -12.45 9.52 5.10
CA HIS A 68 -13.00 10.82 4.76
C HIS A 68 -14.50 10.89 5.01
N GLU A 69 -15.26 9.88 4.60
CA GLU A 69 -16.71 9.80 4.81
C GLU A 69 -17.05 9.84 6.30
N VAL A 70 -16.39 9.00 7.11
CA VAL A 70 -16.56 8.96 8.57
C VAL A 70 -16.21 10.32 9.19
N ALA A 71 -15.17 11.00 8.71
CA ALA A 71 -14.80 12.31 9.23
C ALA A 71 -15.86 13.40 8.92
N VAL A 72 -16.49 13.33 7.75
CA VAL A 72 -17.61 14.21 7.39
C VAL A 72 -18.82 13.93 8.29
N GLU A 73 -19.20 12.65 8.45
CA GLU A 73 -20.33 12.25 9.28
C GLU A 73 -20.15 12.61 10.77
N ALA A 74 -18.94 12.45 11.29
CA ALA A 74 -18.59 12.80 12.67
C ALA A 74 -18.37 14.31 12.87
N GLY A 75 -18.42 15.14 11.82
CA GLY A 75 -18.21 16.58 11.91
C GLY A 75 -16.77 17.00 12.22
N ILE A 76 -15.80 16.11 11.97
CA ILE A 76 -14.36 16.32 12.24
C ILE A 76 -13.51 16.45 10.97
N GLU A 77 -14.15 16.71 9.82
CA GLU A 77 -13.46 16.81 8.52
C GLU A 77 -12.29 17.81 8.58
N GLY A 78 -12.47 18.96 9.26
CA GLY A 78 -11.44 19.99 9.37
C GLY A 78 -10.13 19.52 10.01
N GLN A 79 -10.20 18.56 10.94
CA GLN A 79 -9.03 17.99 11.61
C GLN A 79 -8.44 16.81 10.82
N ILE A 80 -9.28 16.02 10.17
CA ILE A 80 -8.85 14.78 9.49
C ILE A 80 -8.34 15.03 8.07
N LYS A 81 -8.91 15.99 7.35
CA LYS A 81 -8.55 16.29 5.95
C LYS A 81 -7.06 16.56 5.73
N PRO A 82 -6.33 17.30 6.59
CA PRO A 82 -4.88 17.46 6.45
C PRO A 82 -4.12 16.14 6.51
N VAL A 83 -4.53 15.21 7.39
CA VAL A 83 -3.90 13.90 7.55
C VAL A 83 -4.12 13.05 6.29
N LEU A 84 -5.34 13.02 5.77
CA LEU A 84 -5.64 12.29 4.53
C LEU A 84 -4.87 12.85 3.33
N LYS A 85 -4.71 14.18 3.25
CA LYS A 85 -3.90 14.83 2.20
C LYS A 85 -2.42 14.47 2.29
N ILE A 86 -1.88 14.30 3.50
CA ILE A 86 -0.50 13.84 3.67
C ILE A 86 -0.38 12.42 3.10
N ALA A 87 -1.30 11.53 3.45
CA ALA A 87 -1.31 10.17 2.92
C ALA A 87 -1.38 10.16 1.39
N GLU A 88 -2.30 10.93 0.79
CA GLU A 88 -2.39 11.09 -0.67
C GLU A 88 -1.07 11.59 -1.29
N HIS A 89 -0.42 12.57 -0.65
CA HIS A 89 0.83 13.15 -1.15
C HIS A 89 1.99 12.15 -1.18
N PHE A 90 2.07 11.22 -0.23
CA PHE A 90 3.09 10.16 -0.24
C PHE A 90 3.04 9.29 -1.50
N PHE A 91 1.86 9.13 -2.09
CA PHE A 91 1.71 8.42 -3.35
C PHE A 91 1.97 9.33 -4.54
N ALA A 92 1.38 10.54 -4.55
CA ALA A 92 1.51 11.45 -5.69
C ALA A 92 2.93 12.01 -5.89
N ALA A 93 3.67 12.19 -4.80
CA ALA A 93 5.04 12.70 -4.78
C ALA A 93 5.84 11.92 -3.73
N PRO A 94 6.24 10.67 -4.05
CA PRO A 94 6.99 9.86 -3.11
C PRO A 94 8.30 10.55 -2.72
N PRO A 95 8.73 10.41 -1.45
CA PRO A 95 9.92 11.10 -0.96
C PRO A 95 11.18 10.64 -1.73
N PRO A 96 12.24 11.47 -1.80
CA PRO A 96 13.45 11.17 -2.57
C PRO A 96 14.13 9.85 -2.20
N VAL A 97 13.92 9.33 -0.99
CA VAL A 97 14.41 8.01 -0.56
C VAL A 97 13.82 6.85 -1.37
N MET A 98 12.68 7.07 -2.03
CA MET A 98 12.05 6.11 -2.95
C MET A 98 12.57 6.26 -4.39
N ALA A 99 13.51 7.17 -4.67
CA ALA A 99 14.06 7.32 -6.01
C ALA A 99 14.77 6.03 -6.47
N GLY A 100 14.39 5.53 -7.64
CA GLY A 100 14.88 4.25 -8.19
C GLY A 100 14.12 3.02 -7.69
N HIS A 101 13.11 3.19 -6.83
CA HIS A 101 12.15 2.15 -6.49
C HIS A 101 10.91 2.34 -7.37
N GLU A 102 10.75 1.49 -8.38
CA GLU A 102 9.57 1.45 -9.24
C GLU A 102 8.71 0.23 -8.90
N GLY A 103 7.38 0.39 -8.97
CA GLY A 103 6.44 -0.68 -8.67
C GLY A 103 6.04 -0.78 -7.20
N LEU A 104 5.77 -2.01 -6.76
CA LEU A 104 5.40 -2.36 -5.38
C LEU A 104 6.61 -2.71 -4.52
#